data_AF-W1NLG7-F1
#
_entry.id   AF-W1NLG7-F1
#
_cell.length_a   1.000
_cell.length_b   1.000
_cell.length_c   1.000
_cell.angle_alpha   90.00
_cell.angle_beta   90.00
_cell.angle_gamma   90.00
#
_symmetry.space_group_name_H-M   'P 1'
#
loop_
_entity.id
_entity.type
_entity.pdbx_description
1 polymer ?
#
loop_
_entity_poly.entity_id
_entity_poly.type
_entity_poly.pdbx_seq_one_letter_code
_entity_poly.pdbx_strand_id
1 'polypeptide(L)'
;MASPNPYHIRSITMPSRSNPILSLVKEQVCPLSCSQPTNLSALESLYDNLDSLLSLLLTEDVLCRQSEGVNELLEDYLRLVDSCDKMRDVVARVRVEQRGVLFMLRRRDRSGLEARIGTYTRSRKQMTKELTKCLENLRHVGRTPVIAHNHSSAQDHEVMDVLKQARSITVSLFRSLMSKFVERRKKWCLISGFFKSRVWSVETDDMETSEWEKVAMALQQLQAASSKLEENHVHDVIRLLDSSDEQMGSIEEILGCFCSRLIRTRVTVLNVLTN
;
A
#
# COMPACT_ATOMS: atom_id res chain seq x y z
N MET A 1 -58.66 -34.41 -39.53
CA MET A 1 -58.80 -33.13 -38.79
C MET A 1 -57.70 -33.11 -37.74
N ALA A 2 -56.67 -32.29 -37.95
CA ALA A 2 -55.56 -32.15 -37.02
C ALA A 2 -55.63 -30.76 -36.38
N SER A 3 -55.92 -30.72 -35.08
CA SER A 3 -55.90 -29.48 -34.30
C SER A 3 -54.45 -29.16 -33.92
N PRO A 4 -53.92 -27.95 -34.18
CA PRO A 4 -52.61 -27.57 -33.68
C PRO A 4 -52.73 -27.19 -32.20
N ASN A 5 -51.95 -27.85 -31.36
CA ASN A 5 -51.84 -27.55 -29.93
C ASN A 5 -50.97 -26.29 -29.76
N PRO A 6 -51.44 -25.20 -29.13
CA PRO A 6 -50.64 -24.00 -28.94
C PRO A 6 -49.77 -24.18 -27.69
N TYR A 7 -48.63 -24.83 -27.84
CA TYR A 7 -47.61 -24.80 -26.80
C TYR A 7 -46.99 -23.40 -26.77
N HIS A 8 -47.45 -22.58 -25.83
CA HIS A 8 -46.72 -21.40 -25.40
C HIS A 8 -45.36 -21.86 -24.84
N ILE A 9 -44.31 -21.67 -25.63
CA ILE A 9 -42.94 -21.71 -25.14
C ILE A 9 -42.82 -20.57 -24.13
N ARG A 10 -42.89 -20.91 -22.84
CA ARG A 10 -42.55 -19.98 -21.77
C ARG A 10 -41.06 -19.68 -21.90
N SER A 11 -40.75 -18.42 -22.19
CA SER A 11 -39.39 -17.90 -22.21
C SER A 11 -38.72 -18.23 -20.87
N ILE A 12 -37.72 -19.08 -20.91
CA ILE A 12 -36.76 -19.27 -19.83
C ILE A 12 -35.95 -17.98 -19.74
N THR A 13 -36.29 -17.13 -18.77
CA THR A 13 -35.44 -16.02 -18.35
C THR A 13 -34.11 -16.62 -17.90
N MET A 14 -33.08 -16.44 -18.73
CA MET A 14 -31.68 -16.66 -18.36
C MET A 14 -31.38 -15.93 -17.04
N PRO A 15 -30.49 -16.47 -16.18
CA PRO A 15 -30.12 -15.78 -14.95
C PRO A 15 -29.64 -14.37 -15.33
N SER A 16 -30.11 -13.37 -14.58
CA SER A 16 -29.79 -11.96 -14.75
C SER A 16 -28.32 -11.79 -15.11
N ARG A 17 -28.04 -11.23 -16.30
CA ARG A 17 -26.68 -10.84 -16.67
C ARG A 17 -26.13 -9.96 -15.54
N SER A 18 -25.00 -10.35 -14.97
CA SER A 18 -24.27 -9.52 -14.01
C SER A 18 -24.05 -8.12 -14.60
N ASN A 19 -24.12 -7.09 -13.75
CA ASN A 19 -23.96 -5.72 -14.23
C ASN A 19 -22.61 -5.59 -14.98
N PRO A 20 -22.57 -4.96 -16.18
CA PRO A 20 -21.37 -4.93 -17.02
C PRO A 20 -20.17 -4.27 -16.32
N ILE A 21 -20.40 -3.28 -15.46
CA ILE A 21 -19.35 -2.62 -14.68
C ILE A 21 -18.86 -3.54 -13.54
N LEU A 22 -19.76 -4.29 -12.90
CA LEU A 22 -19.40 -5.28 -11.88
C LEU A 22 -18.56 -6.42 -12.47
N SER A 23 -18.86 -6.87 -13.69
CA SER A 23 -18.04 -7.84 -14.41
C SER A 23 -16.64 -7.29 -14.71
N LEU A 24 -16.57 -6.04 -15.21
CA LEU A 24 -15.31 -5.36 -15.51
C LEU A 24 -14.42 -5.23 -14.27
N VAL A 25 -14.98 -4.80 -13.14
CA VAL A 25 -14.23 -4.65 -11.89
C VAL A 25 -13.73 -6.00 -11.39
N LYS A 26 -14.56 -7.05 -11.43
CA LYS A 26 -14.13 -8.42 -11.06
C LYS A 26 -12.96 -8.92 -11.91
N GLU A 27 -13.00 -8.67 -13.21
CA GLU A 27 -11.91 -9.04 -14.12
C GLU A 27 -10.60 -8.29 -13.83
N GLN A 28 -10.67 -7.05 -13.34
CA GLN A 28 -9.48 -6.27 -12.96
C GLN A 28 -8.89 -6.69 -11.60
N VAL A 29 -9.73 -7.17 -10.68
CA VAL A 29 -9.32 -7.59 -9.33
C VAL A 29 -8.51 -8.89 -9.35
N CYS A 30 -8.87 -9.86 -10.20
CA CYS A 30 -8.19 -11.16 -10.29
C CYS A 30 -6.67 -11.05 -10.59
N PRO A 31 -6.22 -10.31 -11.64
CA PRO A 31 -4.80 -10.13 -11.93
C PRO A 31 -4.03 -9.38 -10.84
N LEU A 32 -4.65 -8.34 -10.26
CA LEU A 32 -4.04 -7.50 -9.23
C LEU A 32 -3.89 -8.22 -7.88
N SER A 33 -4.70 -9.25 -7.64
CA SER A 33 -4.60 -10.10 -6.44
C SER A 33 -3.48 -11.14 -6.54
N CYS A 34 -3.13 -11.57 -7.76
CA CYS A 34 -2.13 -12.61 -8.02
C CYS A 34 -0.72 -12.08 -8.31
N SER A 35 -0.57 -10.79 -8.64
CA SER A 35 0.71 -10.15 -8.97
C SER A 35 1.07 -9.06 -7.96
N GLN A 36 2.36 -8.76 -7.80
CA GLN A 36 2.74 -7.55 -7.04
C GLN A 36 2.13 -6.34 -7.76
N PRO A 37 1.36 -5.48 -7.07
CA PRO A 37 0.72 -4.32 -7.69
C PRO A 37 1.79 -3.28 -8.00
N THR A 38 2.51 -3.48 -9.10
CA THR A 38 3.50 -2.55 -9.64
C THR A 38 2.90 -1.68 -10.73
N ASN A 39 1.78 -2.10 -11.33
CA ASN A 39 1.08 -1.33 -12.34
C ASN A 39 0.09 -0.36 -11.69
N LEU A 40 0.57 0.85 -11.42
CA LEU A 40 -0.23 1.95 -10.88
C LEU A 40 -1.46 2.20 -11.74
N SER A 41 -1.32 2.31 -13.06
CA SER A 41 -2.43 2.62 -13.98
C SER A 41 -3.57 1.59 -13.91
N ALA A 42 -3.25 0.31 -13.69
CA ALA A 42 -4.27 -0.73 -13.52
C ALA A 42 -5.02 -0.57 -12.20
N LEU A 43 -4.34 -0.15 -11.14
CA LEU A 43 -4.95 0.08 -9.85
C LEU A 43 -5.72 1.41 -9.81
N GLU A 44 -5.27 2.43 -10.52
CA GLU A 44 -6.03 3.66 -10.76
C GLU A 44 -7.37 3.36 -11.45
N SER A 45 -7.31 2.62 -12.56
CA SER A 45 -8.50 2.17 -13.29
C SER A 45 -9.46 1.37 -12.40
N LEU A 46 -8.93 0.49 -11.53
CA LEU A 46 -9.77 -0.25 -10.58
C LEU A 46 -10.61 0.69 -9.71
N TYR A 47 -9.99 1.71 -9.11
CA TYR A 47 -10.70 2.65 -8.23
C TYR A 47 -11.65 3.57 -8.98
N ASP A 48 -11.30 4.01 -10.19
CA ASP A 48 -12.21 4.81 -11.01
C ASP A 48 -13.46 4.01 -11.42
N ASN A 49 -13.29 2.71 -11.72
CA ASN A 49 -14.39 1.80 -12.00
C ASN A 49 -15.18 1.45 -10.73
N LEU A 50 -14.54 1.34 -9.56
CA LEU A 50 -15.21 1.16 -8.28
C LEU A 50 -16.10 2.36 -7.94
N ASP A 51 -15.61 3.58 -8.10
CA ASP A 51 -16.42 4.78 -7.85
C ASP A 51 -17.64 4.82 -8.78
N SER A 52 -17.45 4.47 -10.06
CA SER A 52 -18.54 4.35 -11.04
C SER A 52 -19.53 3.26 -10.63
N LEU A 53 -19.04 2.11 -10.18
CA LEU A 53 -19.85 1.00 -9.67
C LEU A 53 -20.65 1.41 -8.43
N LEU A 54 -20.02 2.07 -7.47
CA LEU A 54 -20.64 2.56 -6.24
C LEU A 54 -21.76 3.55 -6.57
N SER A 55 -21.53 4.49 -7.49
CA SER A 55 -22.53 5.48 -7.89
C SER A 55 -23.73 4.88 -8.63
N LEU A 56 -23.56 3.73 -9.29
CA LEU A 56 -24.60 3.11 -10.12
C LEU A 56 -25.37 1.99 -9.41
N LEU A 57 -24.67 1.21 -8.58
CA LEU A 57 -25.20 -0.03 -8.02
C LEU A 57 -25.54 0.05 -6.54
N LEU A 58 -25.03 1.05 -5.81
CA LEU A 58 -25.45 1.24 -4.44
C LEU A 58 -26.61 2.21 -4.38
N THR A 59 -27.71 1.70 -3.85
CA THR A 59 -28.87 2.47 -3.44
C THR A 59 -28.95 2.46 -1.92
N GLU A 60 -29.58 3.48 -1.35
CA GLU A 60 -29.79 3.61 0.09
C GLU A 60 -30.41 2.33 0.69
N ASP A 61 -31.40 1.72 0.00
CA ASP A 61 -32.08 0.50 0.44
C ASP A 61 -31.14 -0.73 0.52
N VAL A 62 -30.15 -0.83 -0.38
CA VAL A 62 -29.15 -1.91 -0.35
C VAL A 62 -28.18 -1.74 0.82
N LEU A 63 -27.75 -0.51 1.09
CA LEU A 63 -26.83 -0.20 2.19
C LEU A 63 -27.50 -0.31 3.56
N CYS A 64 -28.75 0.14 3.70
CA CYS A 64 -29.52 0.04 4.93
C CYS A 64 -29.72 -1.42 5.37
N ARG A 65 -29.93 -2.34 4.42
CA ARG A 65 -30.03 -3.79 4.68
C ARG A 65 -28.71 -4.43 5.13
N GLN A 66 -27.57 -3.77 4.89
CA GLN A 66 -26.23 -4.23 5.26
C GLN A 66 -25.50 -3.28 6.22
N SER A 67 -26.25 -2.47 6.98
CA SER A 67 -25.73 -1.34 7.76
C SER A 67 -24.50 -1.66 8.64
N GLU A 68 -24.45 -2.83 9.29
CA GLU A 68 -23.30 -3.25 10.10
C GLU A 68 -22.05 -3.53 9.24
N GLY A 69 -22.18 -4.28 8.15
CA GLY A 69 -21.07 -4.59 7.24
C GLY A 69 -20.56 -3.37 6.46
N VAL A 70 -21.45 -2.41 6.20
CA VAL A 70 -21.11 -1.13 5.55
C VAL A 70 -20.36 -0.21 6.53
N ASN A 71 -20.79 -0.13 7.79
CA ASN A 71 -20.10 0.65 8.82
C ASN A 71 -18.69 0.11 9.06
N GLU A 72 -18.53 -1.21 9.18
CA GLU A 72 -17.21 -1.85 9.29
C GLU A 72 -16.32 -1.53 8.08
N LEU A 73 -16.89 -1.61 6.87
CA LEU A 73 -16.18 -1.27 5.65
C LEU A 73 -15.73 0.19 5.66
N LEU A 74 -16.60 1.13 6.03
CA LEU A 74 -16.28 2.56 6.14
C LEU A 74 -15.20 2.86 7.19
N GLU A 75 -15.21 2.14 8.32
CA GLU A 75 -14.15 2.21 9.32
C GLU A 75 -12.82 1.70 8.76
N ASP A 76 -12.85 0.62 8.00
CA ASP A 76 -11.66 0.07 7.35
C ASP A 76 -11.07 1.01 6.29
N TYR A 77 -11.92 1.65 5.48
CA TYR A 77 -11.48 2.69 4.55
C TYR A 77 -10.89 3.89 5.29
N LEU A 78 -11.45 4.28 6.44
CA LEU A 78 -10.86 5.33 7.29
C LEU A 78 -9.47 4.93 7.79
N ARG A 79 -9.30 3.71 8.32
CA ARG A 79 -7.99 3.19 8.74
C ARG A 79 -6.98 3.15 7.60
N LEU A 80 -7.43 2.84 6.37
CA LEU A 80 -6.60 2.89 5.17
C LEU A 80 -6.16 4.33 4.85
N VAL A 81 -7.07 5.30 4.88
CA VAL A 81 -6.75 6.73 4.66
C VAL A 81 -5.76 7.22 5.71
N ASP A 82 -6.03 6.99 7.00
CA ASP A 82 -5.14 7.41 8.09
C ASP A 82 -3.74 6.82 7.95
N SER A 83 -3.65 5.54 7.58
CA SER A 83 -2.37 4.87 7.35
C SER A 83 -1.67 5.42 6.10
N CYS A 84 -2.41 5.67 5.03
CA CYS A 84 -1.90 6.22 3.78
C CYS A 84 -1.29 7.62 3.99
N ASP A 85 -2.02 8.51 4.65
CA ASP A 85 -1.55 9.86 4.98
C ASP A 85 -0.33 9.80 5.89
N LYS A 86 -0.35 8.94 6.93
CA LYS A 86 0.79 8.77 7.82
C LYS A 86 2.04 8.25 7.09
N MET A 87 1.89 7.28 6.19
CA MET A 87 2.98 6.75 5.35
C MET A 87 3.56 7.86 4.47
N ARG A 88 2.71 8.65 3.81
CA ARG A 88 3.14 9.78 2.96
C ARG A 88 3.93 10.81 3.77
N ASP A 89 3.41 11.19 4.93
CA ASP A 89 4.03 12.18 5.81
C ASP A 89 5.40 11.74 6.35
N VAL A 90 5.55 10.47 6.73
CA VAL A 90 6.85 9.97 7.23
C VAL A 90 7.90 9.92 6.12
N VAL A 91 7.49 9.55 4.90
CA VAL A 91 8.36 9.56 3.71
C VAL A 91 8.79 10.99 3.39
N ALA A 92 7.84 11.93 3.29
CA ALA A 92 8.11 13.33 3.01
C ALA A 92 9.10 13.95 4.02
N ARG A 93 8.94 13.67 5.33
CA ARG A 93 9.87 14.16 6.36
C ARG A 93 11.30 13.67 6.16
N VAL A 94 11.48 12.39 5.83
CA VAL A 94 12.81 11.83 5.57
C VAL A 94 13.44 12.47 4.33
N ARG A 95 12.66 12.71 3.27
CA ARG A 95 13.14 13.40 2.06
C ARG A 95 13.68 14.79 2.36
N VAL A 96 13.01 15.55 3.22
CA VAL A 96 13.49 16.89 3.64
C VAL A 96 14.86 16.79 4.31
N GLU A 97 15.04 15.84 5.24
CA GLU A 97 16.35 15.61 5.88
C GLU A 97 17.41 15.16 4.88
N GLN A 98 17.05 14.27 3.95
CA GLN A 98 17.94 13.77 2.89
C GLN A 98 18.43 14.89 1.98
N ARG A 99 17.53 15.77 1.55
CA ARG A 99 17.85 16.95 0.74
C ARG A 99 18.80 17.90 1.48
N GLY A 100 18.66 18.01 2.80
CA GLY A 100 19.61 18.72 3.65
C GLY A 100 21.03 18.12 3.62
N VAL A 101 21.15 16.79 3.66
CA VAL A 101 22.45 16.10 3.50
C VAL A 101 23.02 16.31 2.09
N LEU A 102 22.20 16.10 1.05
CA LEU A 102 22.58 16.30 -0.35
C LEU A 102 23.09 17.72 -0.61
N PHE A 103 22.38 18.73 -0.08
CA PHE A 103 22.76 20.14 -0.22
C PHE A 103 24.17 20.41 0.31
N MET A 104 24.49 19.93 1.51
CA MET A 104 25.80 20.17 2.12
C MET A 104 26.91 19.37 1.41
N LEU A 105 26.64 18.12 1.03
CA LEU A 105 27.59 17.31 0.24
C LEU A 105 27.93 17.99 -1.09
N ARG A 106 26.93 18.50 -1.82
CA ARG A 106 27.13 19.20 -3.10
C ARG A 106 27.87 20.52 -2.95
N ARG A 107 27.62 21.27 -1.87
CA ARG A 107 28.35 22.52 -1.55
C ARG A 107 29.74 22.29 -0.98
N ARG A 108 30.14 21.03 -0.74
CA ARG A 108 31.37 20.66 -0.02
C ARG A 108 31.41 21.28 1.38
N ASP A 109 30.25 21.60 1.96
CA ASP A 109 30.14 22.14 3.30
C ASP A 109 30.28 21.01 4.31
N ARG A 110 31.39 21.02 5.04
CA ARG A 110 31.69 20.03 6.07
C ARG A 110 31.27 20.50 7.46
N SER A 111 30.95 21.78 7.61
CA SER A 111 30.52 22.33 8.89
C SER A 111 29.14 21.77 9.25
N GLY A 112 29.06 20.99 10.34
CA GLY A 112 27.81 20.35 10.76
C GLY A 112 27.32 19.20 9.87
N LEU A 113 28.11 18.72 8.91
CA LEU A 113 27.75 17.57 8.06
C LEU A 113 27.45 16.32 8.87
N GLU A 114 28.29 16.01 9.84
CA GLU A 114 28.09 14.90 10.76
C GLU A 114 26.75 15.01 11.52
N ALA A 115 26.44 16.21 12.03
CA ALA A 115 25.19 16.46 12.75
C ALA A 115 23.96 16.25 11.86
N ARG A 116 23.99 16.75 10.61
CA ARG A 116 22.90 16.54 9.63
C ARG A 116 22.74 15.09 9.23
N ILE A 117 23.84 14.37 9.00
CA ILE A 117 23.77 12.92 8.74
C ILE A 117 23.16 12.20 9.96
N GLY A 118 23.49 12.66 11.17
CA GLY A 118 22.89 12.18 12.41
C GLY A 118 21.39 12.45 12.52
N THR A 119 20.87 13.61 12.07
CA THR A 119 19.43 13.90 12.05
C THR A 119 18.71 13.04 11.00
N TYR A 120 19.26 12.96 9.79
CA TYR A 120 18.75 12.10 8.73
C TYR A 120 18.73 10.62 9.14
N THR A 121 19.80 10.11 9.75
CA THR A 121 19.84 8.71 10.21
C THR A 121 18.77 8.43 11.27
N ARG A 122 18.51 9.37 12.18
CA ARG A 122 17.44 9.27 13.16
C ARG A 122 16.05 9.29 12.50
N SER A 123 15.83 10.18 11.54
CA SER A 123 14.55 10.26 10.82
C SER A 123 14.24 9.00 10.02
N ARG A 124 15.26 8.40 9.39
CA ARG A 124 15.14 7.09 8.71
C ARG A 124 14.68 5.99 9.66
N LYS A 125 15.32 5.85 10.82
CA LYS A 125 14.94 4.85 11.84
C LYS A 125 13.51 5.08 12.33
N GLN A 126 13.13 6.33 12.54
CA GLN A 126 11.78 6.69 12.93
C GLN A 126 10.77 6.34 11.82
N MET A 127 11.10 6.61 10.56
CA MET A 127 10.26 6.24 9.42
C MET A 127 10.03 4.73 9.39
N THR A 128 11.08 3.91 9.45
CA THR A 128 10.95 2.45 9.49
C THR A 128 10.03 1.98 10.62
N LYS A 129 10.14 2.57 11.82
CA LYS A 129 9.26 2.27 12.96
C LYS A 129 7.80 2.63 12.70
N GLU A 130 7.54 3.84 12.22
CA GLU A 130 6.18 4.32 11.93
C GLU A 130 5.53 3.52 10.79
N LEU A 131 6.29 3.22 9.72
CA LEU A 131 5.83 2.38 8.62
C LEU A 131 5.46 0.97 9.08
N THR A 132 6.28 0.37 9.94
CA THR A 132 5.98 -0.93 10.54
C THR A 132 4.66 -0.88 11.32
N LYS A 133 4.46 0.15 12.14
CA LYS A 133 3.21 0.34 12.90
C LYS A 133 2.00 0.51 11.98
N CYS A 134 2.13 1.26 10.89
CA CYS A 134 1.05 1.41 9.91
C CYS A 134 0.70 0.05 9.28
N LEU A 135 1.70 -0.74 8.87
CA LEU A 135 1.47 -2.08 8.31
C LEU A 135 0.86 -3.07 9.34
N GLU A 136 1.22 -2.95 10.61
CA GLU A 136 0.62 -3.73 11.70
C GLU A 136 -0.86 -3.35 11.91
N ASN A 137 -1.19 -2.07 11.93
CA ASN A 137 -2.58 -1.60 12.02
C ASN A 137 -3.43 -2.14 10.87
N LEU A 138 -2.87 -2.13 9.65
CA LEU A 138 -3.55 -2.65 8.46
C LEU A 138 -3.71 -4.17 8.43
N ARG A 139 -3.02 -4.92 9.29
CA ARG A 139 -3.22 -6.38 9.41
C ARG A 139 -4.60 -6.74 9.97
N HIS A 140 -5.22 -5.81 10.70
CA HIS A 140 -6.51 -6.01 11.35
C HIS A 140 -7.70 -5.57 10.49
N VAL A 141 -7.44 -4.87 9.38
CA VAL A 141 -8.45 -4.47 8.39
C VAL A 141 -9.08 -5.72 7.77
N GLY A 142 -10.41 -5.80 7.81
CA GLY A 142 -11.18 -6.89 7.21
C GLY A 142 -11.18 -8.24 7.92
N ARG A 143 -10.84 -8.29 9.22
CA ARG A 143 -10.87 -9.53 10.03
C ARG A 143 -12.23 -9.83 10.68
N THR A 144 -13.13 -8.86 10.67
CA THR A 144 -14.44 -8.98 11.30
C THR A 144 -15.38 -9.76 10.35
N PRO A 145 -15.93 -10.90 10.78
CA PRO A 145 -16.85 -11.66 9.96
C PRO A 145 -18.18 -10.91 9.91
N VAL A 146 -18.52 -10.37 8.74
CA VAL A 146 -19.85 -9.79 8.51
C VAL A 146 -20.87 -10.93 8.54
N ILE A 147 -21.81 -10.87 9.48
CA ILE A 147 -22.94 -11.80 9.54
C ILE A 147 -23.82 -11.52 8.32
N ALA A 148 -23.95 -12.50 7.42
CA ALA A 148 -24.81 -12.38 6.26
C ALA A 148 -26.27 -12.28 6.73
N HIS A 149 -26.94 -11.16 6.43
CA HIS A 149 -28.38 -11.07 6.61
C HIS A 149 -29.10 -11.82 5.49
N ASN A 150 -30.09 -12.64 5.84
CA ASN A 150 -30.87 -13.49 4.92
C ASN A 150 -31.75 -12.72 3.89
N HIS A 151 -31.60 -11.39 3.76
CA HIS A 151 -32.47 -10.51 2.97
C HIS A 151 -31.74 -9.67 1.90
N SER A 152 -30.43 -9.85 1.71
CA SER A 152 -29.65 -9.17 0.65
C SER A 152 -29.73 -9.91 -0.68
N SER A 153 -29.71 -9.17 -1.79
CA SER A 153 -29.70 -9.75 -3.13
C SER A 153 -28.32 -10.35 -3.45
N ALA A 154 -28.26 -11.28 -4.42
CA ALA A 154 -26.98 -11.82 -4.90
C ALA A 154 -26.05 -10.71 -5.42
N GLN A 155 -26.62 -9.66 -6.03
CA GLN A 155 -25.86 -8.52 -6.55
C GLN A 155 -25.24 -7.68 -5.42
N ASP A 156 -25.95 -7.50 -4.29
CA ASP A 156 -25.46 -6.73 -3.15
C ASP A 156 -24.25 -7.41 -2.51
N HIS A 157 -24.30 -8.75 -2.42
CA HIS A 157 -23.16 -9.55 -1.96
C HIS A 157 -21.96 -9.42 -2.88
N GLU A 158 -22.18 -9.44 -4.21
CA GLU A 158 -21.08 -9.28 -5.18
C GLU A 158 -20.41 -7.90 -5.10
N VAL A 159 -21.18 -6.83 -4.91
CA VAL A 159 -20.64 -5.47 -4.73
C VAL A 159 -19.79 -5.39 -3.47
N MET A 160 -20.26 -5.96 -2.36
CA MET A 160 -19.50 -5.99 -1.10
C MET A 160 -18.22 -6.83 -1.20
N ASP A 161 -18.27 -7.96 -1.90
CA ASP A 161 -17.09 -8.79 -2.13
C ASP A 161 -16.04 -8.07 -2.97
N VAL A 162 -16.47 -7.31 -3.99
CA VAL A 162 -15.60 -6.47 -4.80
C VAL A 162 -14.95 -5.37 -3.95
N LEU A 163 -15.69 -4.70 -3.06
CA LEU A 163 -15.13 -3.69 -2.17
C LEU A 163 -14.14 -4.26 -1.16
N LYS A 164 -14.41 -5.45 -0.62
CA LYS A 164 -13.49 -6.18 0.26
C LYS A 164 -12.20 -6.58 -0.48
N GLN A 165 -12.30 -6.98 -1.74
CA GLN A 165 -11.15 -7.32 -2.56
C GLN A 165 -10.32 -6.07 -2.91
N ALA A 166 -10.97 -4.97 -3.29
CA ALA A 166 -10.30 -3.70 -3.53
C ALA A 166 -9.48 -3.26 -2.31
N ARG A 167 -10.09 -3.29 -1.12
CA ARG A 167 -9.43 -3.05 0.18
C ARG A 167 -8.20 -3.95 0.38
N SER A 168 -8.31 -5.25 0.09
CA SER A 168 -7.21 -6.21 0.21
C SER A 168 -6.05 -5.88 -0.74
N ILE A 169 -6.36 -5.49 -1.97
CA ILE A 169 -5.36 -5.04 -2.95
C ILE A 169 -4.66 -3.78 -2.45
N THR A 170 -5.37 -2.81 -1.86
CA THR A 170 -4.77 -1.60 -1.26
C THR A 170 -3.77 -1.94 -0.17
N VAL A 171 -4.15 -2.82 0.77
CA VAL A 171 -3.26 -3.24 1.85
C VAL A 171 -2.00 -3.91 1.29
N SER A 172 -2.16 -4.71 0.23
CA SER A 172 -1.06 -5.38 -0.46
C SER A 172 -0.15 -4.39 -1.18
N LEU A 173 -0.70 -3.35 -1.81
CA LEU A 173 0.05 -2.23 -2.38
C LEU A 173 0.87 -1.53 -1.30
N PHE A 174 0.23 -1.09 -0.21
CA PHE A 174 0.94 -0.40 0.87
C PHE A 174 2.06 -1.25 1.44
N ARG A 175 1.83 -2.56 1.65
CA ARG A 175 2.88 -3.49 2.07
C ARG A 175 4.02 -3.59 1.06
N SER A 176 3.70 -3.66 -0.23
CA SER A 176 4.69 -3.71 -1.31
C SER A 176 5.56 -2.44 -1.34
N LEU A 177 4.94 -1.26 -1.35
CA LEU A 177 5.63 0.03 -1.37
C LEU A 177 6.55 0.19 -0.15
N MET A 178 6.06 -0.17 1.04
CA MET A 178 6.80 0.02 2.29
C MET A 178 7.85 -1.06 2.54
N SER A 179 7.80 -2.20 1.84
CA SER A 179 8.74 -3.31 2.01
C SER A 179 10.21 -2.93 1.74
N LYS A 180 10.44 -1.86 0.97
CA LYS A 180 11.77 -1.31 0.69
C LYS A 180 12.39 -0.58 1.89
N PHE A 181 11.55 -0.04 2.78
CA PHE A 181 11.97 0.78 3.93
C PHE A 181 11.87 0.06 5.27
N VAL A 182 10.95 -0.90 5.31
CA VAL A 182 10.77 -1.79 6.45
C VAL A 182 11.69 -2.97 6.20
N GLU A 183 12.85 -2.95 6.86
CA GLU A 183 13.78 -4.08 6.85
C GLU A 183 12.99 -5.37 7.04
N ARG A 184 13.15 -6.34 6.14
CA ARG A 184 12.85 -7.72 6.50
C ARG A 184 13.78 -8.00 7.66
N ARG A 185 13.27 -8.03 8.90
CA ARG A 185 14.07 -8.35 10.07
C ARG A 185 14.89 -9.59 9.73
N LYS A 186 16.18 -9.42 9.41
CA LYS A 186 17.15 -10.48 9.59
C LYS A 186 16.94 -10.85 11.05
N LYS A 187 16.61 -12.11 11.35
CA LYS A 187 16.57 -12.56 12.73
C LYS A 187 17.99 -12.43 13.25
N TRP A 188 18.35 -11.27 13.79
CA TRP A 188 19.54 -11.13 14.61
C TRP A 188 19.22 -11.92 15.87
N CYS A 189 19.62 -13.20 15.89
CA CYS A 189 19.72 -13.93 17.14
C CYS A 189 20.75 -13.20 17.99
N LEU A 190 20.27 -12.35 18.90
CA LEU A 190 21.06 -11.82 19.99
C LEU A 190 21.35 -12.97 20.96
N ILE A 191 22.38 -13.76 20.66
CA ILE A 191 23.01 -14.62 21.66
C ILE A 191 24.14 -13.79 22.25
N SER A 192 23.81 -13.07 23.32
CA SER A 192 24.82 -12.56 24.24
C SER A 192 25.49 -13.74 24.94
N GLY A 193 26.82 -13.80 24.85
CA GLY A 193 27.65 -14.44 25.87
C GLY A 193 27.92 -15.93 25.67
N PHE A 194 29.18 -16.20 25.32
CA PHE A 194 29.94 -17.42 25.63
C PHE A 194 29.78 -18.65 24.71
N PHE A 195 30.97 -19.10 24.29
CA PHE A 195 31.36 -20.34 23.61
C PHE A 195 31.20 -20.42 22.08
N LYS A 196 32.38 -20.53 21.43
CA LYS A 196 32.58 -21.01 20.07
C LYS A 196 31.79 -22.31 19.86
N SER A 197 30.75 -22.29 19.04
CA SER A 197 30.31 -23.50 18.35
C SER A 197 29.59 -23.15 17.05
N ARG A 198 30.27 -23.51 15.95
CA ARG A 198 29.75 -23.88 14.63
C ARG A 198 28.63 -22.99 14.06
N VAL A 199 29.07 -22.01 13.29
CA VAL A 199 28.29 -21.37 12.23
C VAL A 199 27.72 -22.47 11.32
N TRP A 200 26.41 -22.72 11.41
CA TRP A 200 25.69 -23.32 10.30
C TRP A 200 25.37 -22.19 9.34
N SER A 201 26.13 -22.13 8.25
CA SER A 201 25.84 -21.27 7.10
C SER A 201 24.50 -21.72 6.54
N VAL A 202 23.42 -20.98 6.82
CA VAL A 202 22.30 -20.95 5.90
C VAL A 202 22.81 -20.15 4.71
N GLU A 203 22.89 -20.83 3.57
CA GLU A 203 23.31 -20.29 2.29
C GLU A 203 22.82 -18.85 2.14
N THR A 204 23.77 -17.93 2.09
CA THR A 204 23.58 -16.59 1.58
C THR A 204 23.27 -16.75 0.10
N ASP A 205 22.00 -16.98 -0.21
CA ASP A 205 21.43 -16.47 -1.44
C ASP A 205 21.78 -14.98 -1.49
N ASP A 206 22.32 -14.51 -2.60
CA ASP A 206 22.78 -13.13 -2.82
C ASP A 206 21.61 -12.17 -2.59
N MET A 207 21.37 -11.83 -1.32
CA MET A 207 20.27 -10.99 -0.92
C MET A 207 20.67 -9.57 -1.27
N GLU A 208 20.34 -9.16 -2.50
CA GLU A 208 20.56 -7.83 -3.02
C GLU A 208 20.17 -6.81 -1.95
N THR A 209 21.19 -6.12 -1.42
CA THR A 209 20.98 -5.14 -0.36
C THR A 209 20.07 -4.05 -0.89
N SER A 210 18.98 -3.76 -0.17
CA SER A 210 18.03 -2.73 -0.59
C SER A 210 18.77 -1.40 -0.77
N GLU A 211 18.35 -0.55 -1.71
CA GLU A 211 18.93 0.80 -1.86
C GLU A 211 18.83 1.60 -0.56
N TRP A 212 17.78 1.34 0.23
CA TRP A 212 17.65 1.85 1.59
C TRP A 212 18.84 1.45 2.46
N GLU A 213 19.19 0.16 2.55
CA GLU A 213 20.37 -0.30 3.30
C GLU A 213 21.69 0.24 2.72
N LYS A 214 21.84 0.28 1.39
CA LYS A 214 23.03 0.83 0.72
C LYS A 214 23.31 2.27 1.14
N VAL A 215 22.29 3.12 1.18
CA VAL A 215 22.41 4.52 1.67
C VAL A 215 22.86 4.57 3.12
N ALA A 216 22.31 3.71 3.99
CA ALA A 216 22.71 3.68 5.40
C ALA A 216 24.18 3.30 5.58
N MET A 217 24.65 2.29 4.84
CA MET A 217 26.05 1.86 4.87
C MET A 217 26.99 2.94 4.31
N ALA A 218 26.63 3.57 3.20
CA ALA A 218 27.41 4.63 2.58
C ALA A 218 27.58 5.84 3.51
N LEU A 219 26.53 6.21 4.26
CA LEU A 219 26.61 7.29 5.23
C LEU A 219 27.43 6.95 6.47
N GLN A 220 27.37 5.70 6.94
CA GLN A 220 28.24 5.24 8.05
C GLN A 220 29.71 5.30 7.66
N GLN A 221 30.05 4.87 6.44
CA GLN A 221 31.42 4.99 5.92
C GLN A 221 31.85 6.45 5.81
N LEU A 222 30.96 7.32 5.33
CA LEU A 222 31.22 8.76 5.23
C LEU A 222 31.44 9.42 6.60
N GLN A 223 30.78 8.94 7.65
CA GLN A 223 31.02 9.39 9.03
C GLN A 223 32.32 8.84 9.62
N ALA A 224 32.72 7.62 9.27
CA ALA A 224 33.95 6.99 9.76
C ALA A 224 35.23 7.57 9.12
N ALA A 225 35.13 8.11 7.91
CA ALA A 225 36.24 8.75 7.20
C ALA A 225 36.57 10.13 7.79
N SER A 226 37.15 10.18 8.99
CA SER A 226 37.33 11.42 9.76
C SER A 226 38.45 12.36 9.28
N SER A 227 39.24 12.00 8.27
CA SER A 227 40.42 12.79 7.89
C SER A 227 40.64 13.06 6.39
N LYS A 228 40.14 12.21 5.47
CA LYS A 228 40.15 12.47 4.02
C LYS A 228 38.98 11.77 3.35
N LEU A 229 37.93 12.53 3.02
CA LEU A 229 36.85 12.07 2.15
C LEU A 229 37.31 12.18 0.71
N GLU A 230 37.58 11.05 0.06
CA GLU A 230 37.87 11.05 -1.38
C GLU A 230 36.67 11.61 -2.15
N GLU A 231 36.93 12.47 -3.14
CA GLU A 231 35.87 13.10 -3.92
C GLU A 231 34.99 12.05 -4.64
N ASN A 232 35.59 10.94 -5.07
CA ASN A 232 34.89 9.81 -5.69
C ASN A 232 33.86 9.17 -4.74
N HIS A 233 34.26 8.91 -3.48
CA HIS A 233 33.34 8.37 -2.47
C HIS A 233 32.18 9.31 -2.16
N VAL A 234 32.44 10.62 -2.12
CA VAL A 234 31.37 11.61 -1.93
C VAL A 234 30.41 11.62 -3.11
N HIS A 235 30.93 11.52 -4.34
CA HIS A 235 30.12 11.46 -5.55
C HIS A 235 29.21 10.22 -5.57
N ASP A 236 29.73 9.05 -5.19
CA ASP A 236 28.94 7.82 -5.08
C ASP A 236 27.82 7.94 -4.04
N VAL A 237 28.10 8.53 -2.88
CA VAL A 237 27.08 8.79 -1.85
C VAL A 237 25.99 9.73 -2.36
N ILE A 238 26.36 10.80 -3.07
CA ILE A 238 25.40 11.74 -3.67
C ILE A 238 24.49 11.01 -4.65
N ARG A 239 25.05 10.19 -5.56
CA ARG A 239 24.28 9.42 -6.54
C ARG A 239 23.30 8.45 -5.88
N LEU A 240 23.71 7.76 -4.82
CA LEU A 240 22.83 6.87 -4.06
C LEU A 240 21.70 7.64 -3.35
N LEU A 241 22.01 8.80 -2.76
CA LEU A 241 21.02 9.66 -2.14
C LEU A 241 20.04 10.25 -3.17
N ASP A 242 20.49 10.58 -4.38
CA ASP A 242 19.60 11.05 -5.44
C ASP A 242 18.64 9.96 -5.91
N SER A 243 19.15 8.76 -6.23
CA SER A 243 18.32 7.60 -6.58
C SER A 243 17.26 7.32 -5.52
N SER A 244 17.65 7.33 -4.25
CA SER A 244 16.71 7.11 -3.15
C SER A 244 15.69 8.25 -2.97
N ASP A 245 16.01 9.51 -3.29
CA ASP A 245 15.03 10.63 -3.22
C ASP A 245 13.99 10.53 -4.32
N GLU A 246 14.40 10.13 -5.53
CA GLU A 246 13.51 9.89 -6.66
C GLU A 246 12.52 8.76 -6.34
N GLN A 247 13.01 7.65 -5.80
CA GLN A 247 12.14 6.55 -5.37
C GLN A 247 11.16 6.96 -4.27
N MET A 248 11.63 7.66 -3.23
CA MET A 248 10.74 8.16 -2.19
C MET A 248 9.71 9.14 -2.76
N GLY A 249 10.09 9.96 -3.75
CA GLY A 249 9.17 10.87 -4.42
C GLY A 249 8.08 10.16 -5.20
N SER A 250 8.44 9.13 -5.96
CA SER A 250 7.45 8.28 -6.64
C SER A 250 6.49 7.64 -5.63
N ILE A 251 7.00 7.13 -4.51
CA ILE A 251 6.16 6.54 -3.47
C ILE A 251 5.23 7.56 -2.82
N GLU A 252 5.71 8.77 -2.54
CA GLU A 252 4.91 9.87 -1.99
C GLU A 252 3.75 10.27 -2.92
N GLU A 253 4.03 10.37 -4.22
CA GLU A 253 3.03 10.65 -5.26
C GLU A 253 1.98 9.55 -5.36
N ILE A 254 2.43 8.28 -5.42
CA ILE A 254 1.55 7.11 -5.43
C ILE A 254 0.62 7.12 -4.21
N LEU A 255 1.17 7.31 -3.01
CA LEU A 255 0.38 7.40 -1.79
C LEU A 255 -0.63 8.54 -1.87
N GLY A 256 -0.22 9.75 -2.28
CA GLY A 256 -1.14 10.87 -2.41
C GLY A 256 -2.31 10.61 -3.37
N CYS A 257 -2.02 9.95 -4.48
CA CYS A 257 -3.02 9.56 -5.47
C CYS A 257 -4.01 8.54 -4.88
N PHE A 258 -3.52 7.54 -4.14
CA PHE A 258 -4.37 6.54 -3.49
C PHE A 258 -5.16 7.06 -2.31
N CYS A 259 -4.59 7.89 -1.44
CA CYS A 259 -5.32 8.47 -0.32
C CYS A 259 -6.54 9.26 -0.84
N SER A 260 -6.36 10.03 -1.93
CA SER A 260 -7.43 10.81 -2.55
C SER A 260 -8.58 9.92 -3.06
N ARG A 261 -8.26 8.78 -3.69
CA ARG A 261 -9.26 7.82 -4.16
C ARG A 261 -9.99 7.12 -3.01
N LEU A 262 -9.25 6.70 -1.98
CA LEU A 262 -9.86 6.10 -0.78
C LEU A 262 -10.84 7.06 -0.09
N ILE A 263 -10.49 8.34 0.01
CA ILE A 263 -11.38 9.40 0.53
C ILE A 263 -12.62 9.51 -0.35
N ARG A 264 -12.46 9.59 -1.67
CA ARG A 264 -13.56 9.69 -2.64
C ARG A 264 -14.52 8.50 -2.56
N THR A 265 -14.00 7.28 -2.53
CA THR A 265 -14.79 6.05 -2.35
C THR A 265 -15.58 6.10 -1.03
N ARG A 266 -14.92 6.47 0.09
CA ARG A 266 -15.58 6.57 1.40
C ARG A 266 -16.69 7.63 1.41
N VAL A 267 -16.43 8.81 0.84
CA VAL A 267 -17.42 9.90 0.71
C VAL A 267 -18.59 9.45 -0.16
N THR A 268 -18.33 8.73 -1.26
CA THR A 268 -19.37 8.19 -2.13
C THR A 268 -20.30 7.25 -1.36
N VAL A 269 -19.75 6.30 -0.59
CA VAL A 269 -20.56 5.39 0.25
C VAL A 269 -21.36 6.16 1.31
N LEU A 270 -20.74 7.13 1.99
CA LEU A 270 -21.43 7.96 2.99
C LEU A 270 -22.55 8.80 2.39
N ASN A 271 -22.36 9.35 1.19
CA ASN A 271 -23.38 10.12 0.50
C ASN A 271 -24.59 9.26 0.11
N VAL A 272 -24.38 7.98 -0.21
CA VAL A 272 -25.49 7.05 -0.48
C VAL A 272 -26.24 6.67 0.81
N LEU A 273 -25.58 6.69 1.97
CA LEU A 273 -26.23 6.45 3.29
C LEU A 273 -27.02 7.64 3.83
N THR A 274 -26.80 8.84 3.30
CA THR A 274 -27.35 10.09 3.86
C THR A 274 -28.35 10.79 2.93
N ASN A 275 -28.53 10.29 1.71
CA ASN A 275 -29.54 10.72 0.75
C ASN A 275 -30.71 9.74 0.77
#